data_AF-A0A7J6FJW9-F1
#
_entry.id   AF-A0A7J6FJW9-F1
#
_cell.length_a   1.000
_cell.length_b   1.000
_cell.length_c   1.000
_cell.angle_alpha   90.00
_cell.angle_beta   90.00
_cell.angle_gamma   90.00
#
_symmetry.space_group_name_H-M   'P 1'
#
loop_
_entity.id
_entity.type
_entity.pdbx_description
1 polymer ?
#
loop_
_entity_poly.entity_id
_entity_poly.type
_entity_poly.pdbx_seq_one_letter_code
_entity_poly.pdbx_strand_id
1 'polypeptide(L)'
;MEIDKAIRESDDRWLKTKYNKAIYVIQRALALYSIEEVAFSFNGGKDSTVLLHLLRAGYFLHKGGQNCANGGPSDFPIRTIYFESSSAFPEINSFTYDAAANYGLQMDIIRTDFKSGLEALLKANPIRAIFLGVRIGDPTAVGQEQFSPSSVGWPPFMRVNPILDWSYRDVWAFLLACKVQYCSLYDQGYTSIGSIHDTVPNALLSVSNSLSSEEKFRPAYLLSDGRLERAGRVNKFSSGSGHSPSFSNGLISADLHKNSLLTASAIAVGDEILLGIVEDQLGPLLCKKLHSIGWSMSQTVVVRNDVDSVAEEVERKSSTNDLVFIYGGIGPLHSDLTLAGVAKAFGVRLAPDEEFEEYLRSVIGDYCPSDRNEMALLPEGITELLHHEKLAVPLIKCKNIIVLTATNFMELETQWDCLIELTRSSDILAVMEPYVSRLLKTDLSDVATAKPLSKLCLEFPDLHISCYRQTRYGPLIVNIRGRDEARIEAAVEALSKKLHPGAFSEINSS
;
A
#
# COMPACT_ATOMS: atom_id res chain seq x y z
N MET A 1 38.48 -7.53 -0.71
CA MET A 1 37.72 -6.86 -1.80
C MET A 1 37.11 -5.57 -1.25
N GLU A 2 37.05 -4.49 -2.05
CA GLU A 2 36.68 -3.13 -1.60
C GLU A 2 35.31 -3.02 -0.94
N ILE A 3 34.25 -3.58 -1.55
CA ILE A 3 32.88 -3.54 -1.01
C ILE A 3 32.79 -4.23 0.36
N ASP A 4 33.36 -5.42 0.50
CA ASP A 4 33.33 -6.17 1.77
C ASP A 4 34.04 -5.38 2.89
N LYS A 5 35.14 -4.70 2.55
CA LYS A 5 35.86 -3.82 3.48
C LYS A 5 34.99 -2.61 3.86
N ALA A 6 34.41 -1.91 2.89
CA ALA A 6 33.59 -0.72 3.11
C ALA A 6 32.39 -1.02 4.02
N ILE A 7 31.70 -2.14 3.80
CA ILE A 7 30.57 -2.54 4.65
C ILE A 7 31.02 -2.94 6.06
N ARG A 8 32.13 -3.68 6.21
CA ARG A 8 32.64 -4.07 7.53
C ARG A 8 33.08 -2.86 8.36
N GLU A 9 33.62 -1.83 7.71
CA GLU A 9 34.07 -0.57 8.33
C GLU A 9 32.93 0.43 8.57
N SER A 10 31.76 0.26 7.94
CA SER A 10 30.59 1.11 8.15
C SER A 10 30.07 1.04 9.61
N ASP A 11 29.59 2.14 10.18
CA ASP A 11 28.92 2.11 11.49
C ASP A 11 27.45 1.64 11.40
N ASP A 12 26.92 1.50 10.18
CA ASP A 12 25.55 1.07 9.92
C ASP A 12 25.39 -0.46 10.15
N ARG A 13 24.90 -0.81 11.35
CA ARG A 13 24.62 -2.21 11.73
C ARG A 13 23.51 -2.85 10.88
N TRP A 14 22.57 -2.05 10.41
CA TRP A 14 21.45 -2.53 9.60
C TRP A 14 21.96 -2.96 8.23
N LEU A 15 22.71 -2.08 7.57
CA LEU A 15 23.32 -2.36 6.27
C LEU A 15 24.27 -3.57 6.35
N LYS A 16 25.05 -3.72 7.44
CA LYS A 16 25.86 -4.92 7.68
C LYS A 16 25.02 -6.19 7.73
N THR A 17 23.86 -6.14 8.37
CA THR A 17 22.95 -7.29 8.49
C THR A 17 22.38 -7.68 7.12
N LYS A 18 21.91 -6.69 6.35
CA LYS A 18 21.40 -6.89 4.97
C LYS A 18 22.46 -7.46 4.04
N TYR A 19 23.67 -6.90 4.10
CA TYR A 19 24.83 -7.39 3.35
C TYR A 19 25.14 -8.84 3.71
N ASN A 20 25.29 -9.17 4.99
CA ASN A 20 25.64 -10.53 5.42
C ASN A 20 24.59 -11.58 4.98
N LYS A 21 23.30 -11.23 5.05
CA LYS A 21 22.22 -12.08 4.53
C LYS A 21 22.33 -12.30 3.02
N ALA A 22 22.56 -11.24 2.24
CA ALA A 22 22.72 -11.35 0.80
C ALA A 22 23.95 -12.20 0.41
N ILE A 23 25.09 -12.00 1.09
CA ILE A 23 26.30 -12.81 0.91
C ILE A 23 26.02 -14.28 1.23
N TYR A 24 25.29 -14.57 2.30
CA TYR A 24 24.91 -15.93 2.65
C TYR A 24 24.07 -16.60 1.54
N VAL A 25 23.08 -15.91 0.97
CA VAL A 25 22.29 -16.43 -0.16
C VAL A 25 23.19 -16.71 -1.38
N ILE A 26 24.11 -15.80 -1.70
CA ILE A 26 25.04 -15.98 -2.80
C ILE A 26 25.96 -17.18 -2.57
N GLN A 27 26.56 -17.30 -1.38
CA GLN A 27 27.43 -18.42 -1.04
C GLN A 27 26.70 -19.75 -1.05
N ARG A 28 25.42 -19.78 -0.63
CA ARG A 28 24.57 -20.97 -0.74
C ARG A 28 24.33 -21.37 -2.19
N ALA A 29 24.02 -20.41 -3.06
CA ALA A 29 23.84 -20.70 -4.48
C ALA A 29 25.14 -21.23 -5.11
N LEU A 30 26.28 -20.62 -4.82
CA LEU A 30 27.60 -21.07 -5.30
C LEU A 30 28.04 -22.41 -4.70
N ALA A 31 27.49 -22.83 -3.56
CA ALA A 31 27.70 -24.17 -3.01
C ALA A 31 26.82 -25.24 -3.69
N LEU A 32 25.69 -24.84 -4.29
CA LEU A 32 24.73 -25.74 -4.94
C LEU A 32 24.96 -25.89 -6.45
N TYR A 33 25.54 -24.87 -7.08
CA TYR A 33 25.73 -24.78 -8.53
C TYR A 33 27.17 -24.39 -8.84
N SER A 34 27.77 -25.02 -9.85
CA SER A 34 29.10 -24.60 -10.32
C SER A 34 29.05 -23.22 -10.98
N ILE A 35 30.21 -22.60 -11.23
CA ILE A 35 30.29 -21.27 -11.85
C ILE A 35 29.68 -21.26 -13.26
N GLU A 36 29.80 -22.37 -13.99
CA GLU A 36 29.22 -22.54 -15.32
C GLU A 36 27.69 -22.76 -15.28
N GLU A 37 27.16 -23.22 -14.15
CA GLU A 37 25.72 -23.45 -13.94
C GLU A 37 24.98 -22.22 -13.42
N VAL A 38 25.69 -21.13 -13.07
CA VAL A 38 25.08 -19.87 -12.62
C VAL A 38 25.20 -18.77 -13.67
N ALA A 39 24.16 -17.94 -13.74
CA ALA A 39 24.19 -16.69 -14.50
C ALA A 39 23.65 -15.53 -13.66
N PHE A 40 23.90 -14.31 -14.11
CA PHE A 40 23.47 -13.09 -13.45
C PHE A 40 22.71 -12.21 -14.46
N SER A 41 21.48 -11.82 -14.14
CA SER A 41 20.73 -10.89 -14.98
C SER A 41 21.05 -9.44 -14.59
N PHE A 42 21.65 -8.70 -15.51
CA PHE A 42 22.05 -7.31 -15.31
C PHE A 42 21.30 -6.39 -16.26
N ASN A 43 20.81 -5.25 -15.77
CA ASN A 43 20.06 -4.28 -16.57
C ASN A 43 20.54 -2.83 -16.37
N GLY A 44 21.65 -2.62 -15.66
CA GLY A 44 22.19 -1.29 -15.34
C GLY A 44 21.41 -0.51 -14.27
N GLY A 45 20.21 -0.96 -13.90
CA GLY A 45 19.42 -0.36 -12.82
C GLY A 45 20.09 -0.52 -11.46
N LYS A 46 19.76 0.36 -10.52
CA LYS A 46 20.35 0.41 -9.17
C LYS A 46 20.37 -0.96 -8.46
N ASP A 47 19.29 -1.73 -8.58
CA ASP A 47 19.13 -3.01 -7.89
C ASP A 47 20.05 -4.10 -8.46
N SER A 48 20.16 -4.18 -9.79
CA SER A 48 21.09 -5.11 -10.44
C SER A 48 22.55 -4.67 -10.28
N THR A 49 22.82 -3.36 -10.21
CA THR A 49 24.15 -2.82 -9.85
C THR A 49 24.56 -3.22 -8.44
N VAL A 50 23.68 -3.08 -7.44
CA VAL A 50 23.93 -3.59 -6.09
C VAL A 50 24.25 -5.08 -6.14
N LEU A 51 23.43 -5.87 -6.83
CA LEU A 51 23.63 -7.31 -6.95
C LEU A 51 24.96 -7.68 -7.63
N LEU A 52 25.40 -6.94 -8.67
CA LEU A 52 26.71 -7.15 -9.29
C LEU A 52 27.83 -7.06 -8.25
N HIS A 53 27.81 -6.01 -7.43
CA HIS A 53 28.82 -5.79 -6.41
C HIS A 53 28.74 -6.82 -5.27
N LEU A 54 27.54 -7.23 -4.88
CA LEU A 54 27.33 -8.33 -3.94
C LEU A 54 27.82 -9.67 -4.49
N LEU A 55 27.63 -9.97 -5.77
CA LEU A 55 28.12 -11.20 -6.40
C LEU A 55 29.64 -11.23 -6.46
N ARG A 56 30.28 -10.10 -6.78
CA ARG A 56 31.76 -9.96 -6.70
C ARG A 56 32.25 -10.25 -5.28
N ALA A 57 31.55 -9.71 -4.27
CA ALA A 57 31.84 -9.95 -2.86
C ALA A 57 31.66 -11.41 -2.44
N GLY A 58 30.49 -11.96 -2.73
CA GLY A 58 30.12 -13.32 -2.37
C GLY A 58 31.03 -14.34 -3.03
N TYR A 59 31.39 -14.13 -4.30
CA TYR A 59 32.36 -14.98 -5.01
C TYR A 59 33.76 -14.91 -4.39
N PHE A 60 34.26 -13.69 -4.12
CA PHE A 60 35.55 -13.49 -3.45
C PHE A 60 35.60 -14.20 -2.10
N LEU A 61 34.53 -14.10 -1.31
CA LEU A 61 34.42 -14.74 0.00
C LEU A 61 34.23 -16.27 -0.12
N HIS A 62 33.49 -16.74 -1.11
CA HIS A 62 33.22 -18.16 -1.34
C HIS A 62 34.47 -18.94 -1.74
N LYS A 63 35.34 -18.36 -2.58
CA LYS A 63 36.62 -18.99 -2.94
C LYS A 63 37.62 -19.08 -1.79
N GLY A 64 37.33 -18.44 -0.66
CA GLY A 64 38.22 -18.32 0.48
C GLY A 64 39.41 -17.43 0.15
N GLY A 65 40.03 -16.81 1.15
CA GLY A 65 41.36 -16.19 1.02
C GLY A 65 42.48 -17.20 0.71
N GLN A 66 42.24 -18.17 -0.18
CA GLN A 66 43.27 -19.05 -0.72
C GLN A 66 44.12 -18.23 -1.70
N ASN A 67 45.42 -18.17 -1.41
CA ASN A 67 46.45 -17.53 -2.22
C ASN A 67 46.40 -17.99 -3.69
N CYS A 68 45.67 -17.28 -4.53
CA CYS A 68 45.81 -17.38 -5.98
C CYS A 68 46.81 -16.33 -6.43
N ALA A 69 48.06 -16.75 -6.55
CA ALA A 69 49.16 -15.93 -7.07
C ALA A 69 49.05 -15.60 -8.58
N ASN A 70 47.96 -15.95 -9.29
CA ASN A 70 47.92 -15.85 -10.76
C ASN A 70 46.57 -15.41 -11.38
N GLY A 71 45.61 -14.89 -10.60
CA GLY A 71 44.36 -14.32 -11.13
C GLY A 71 44.23 -12.86 -10.72
N GLY A 72 44.27 -11.93 -11.68
CA GLY A 72 44.05 -10.52 -11.39
C GLY A 72 42.65 -10.27 -10.76
N PRO A 73 42.48 -9.22 -9.94
CA PRO A 73 41.22 -8.85 -9.28
C PRO A 73 40.08 -8.41 -10.23
N SER A 74 40.25 -8.58 -11.54
CA SER A 74 39.43 -7.99 -12.60
C SER A 74 38.50 -8.97 -13.33
N ASP A 75 38.57 -10.27 -13.08
CA ASP A 75 37.78 -11.25 -13.84
C ASP A 75 36.53 -11.68 -13.06
N PHE A 76 35.36 -11.18 -13.47
CA PHE A 76 34.07 -11.61 -12.92
C PHE A 76 33.58 -12.84 -13.70
N PRO A 77 33.62 -14.04 -13.11
CA PRO A 77 33.51 -15.27 -13.89
C PRO A 77 32.06 -15.71 -14.13
N ILE A 78 31.09 -15.04 -13.52
CA ILE A 78 29.68 -15.38 -13.67
C ILE A 78 29.17 -14.76 -14.97
N ARG A 79 28.64 -15.62 -15.84
CA ARG A 79 28.00 -15.21 -17.09
C ARG A 79 26.90 -14.18 -16.81
N THR A 80 26.92 -13.07 -17.52
CA THR A 80 25.99 -11.96 -17.34
C THR A 80 25.01 -11.91 -18.51
N ILE A 81 23.72 -11.86 -18.22
CA ILE A 81 22.64 -11.82 -19.20
C ILE A 81 22.10 -10.40 -19.24
N TYR A 82 22.10 -9.78 -20.42
CA TYR A 82 21.52 -8.47 -20.64
C TYR A 82 20.47 -8.54 -21.76
N PHE A 83 19.23 -8.15 -21.45
CA PHE A 83 18.17 -8.01 -22.44
C PHE A 83 18.14 -6.57 -22.94
N GLU A 84 18.66 -6.36 -24.15
CA GLU A 84 18.71 -5.04 -24.77
C GLU A 84 17.35 -4.70 -25.38
N SER A 85 16.82 -3.53 -25.02
CA SER A 85 15.58 -3.00 -25.56
C SER A 85 15.82 -1.67 -26.25
N SER A 86 15.19 -1.47 -27.41
CA SER A 86 15.17 -0.17 -28.11
C SER A 86 14.40 0.91 -27.35
N SER A 87 13.58 0.52 -26.36
CA SER A 87 12.83 1.44 -25.51
C SER A 87 13.55 1.80 -24.19
N ALA A 88 14.79 1.33 -23.99
CA ALA A 88 15.60 1.70 -22.85
C ALA A 88 16.23 3.08 -23.03
N PHE A 89 16.52 3.76 -21.91
CA PHE A 89 17.22 5.04 -21.94
C PHE A 89 18.66 4.88 -22.46
N PRO A 90 19.19 5.78 -23.30
CA PRO A 90 20.58 5.73 -23.74
C PRO A 90 21.58 5.70 -22.57
N GLU A 91 21.28 6.42 -21.49
CA GLU A 91 22.11 6.50 -20.28
C GLU A 91 22.20 5.16 -19.54
N ILE A 92 21.09 4.41 -19.43
CA ILE A 92 21.11 3.10 -18.78
C ILE A 92 21.86 2.07 -19.63
N ASN A 93 21.75 2.17 -20.96
CA ASN A 93 22.49 1.31 -21.89
C ASN A 93 24.00 1.61 -21.82
N SER A 94 24.39 2.89 -21.90
CA SER A 94 25.79 3.31 -21.76
C SER A 94 26.37 2.81 -20.45
N PHE A 95 25.68 3.06 -19.34
CA PHE A 95 26.10 2.60 -18.02
C PHE A 95 26.27 1.06 -17.96
N THR A 96 25.36 0.31 -18.58
CA THR A 96 25.43 -1.16 -18.64
C THR A 96 26.69 -1.63 -19.40
N TYR A 97 26.99 -1.02 -20.55
CA TYR A 97 28.18 -1.33 -21.33
C TYR A 97 29.47 -0.93 -20.62
N ASP A 98 29.50 0.24 -19.99
CA ASP A 98 30.64 0.72 -19.23
C ASP A 98 30.91 -0.18 -18.02
N ALA A 99 29.87 -0.60 -17.30
CA ALA A 99 29.99 -1.55 -16.20
C ALA A 99 30.50 -2.92 -16.69
N ALA A 100 29.99 -3.40 -17.84
CA ALA A 100 30.47 -4.64 -18.45
C ALA A 100 31.97 -4.60 -18.77
N ALA A 101 32.44 -3.50 -19.36
CA ALA A 101 33.85 -3.30 -19.67
C ALA A 101 34.72 -3.14 -18.40
N ASN A 102 34.29 -2.28 -17.46
CA ASN A 102 35.05 -1.96 -16.25
C ASN A 102 35.23 -3.16 -15.31
N TYR A 103 34.28 -4.09 -15.31
CA TYR A 103 34.29 -5.26 -14.43
C TYR A 103 34.55 -6.58 -15.16
N GLY A 104 34.88 -6.56 -16.45
CA GLY A 104 35.20 -7.76 -17.23
C GLY A 104 34.04 -8.75 -17.30
N LEU A 105 32.79 -8.27 -17.45
CA LEU A 105 31.61 -9.14 -17.44
C LEU A 105 31.52 -9.92 -18.75
N GLN A 106 31.38 -11.25 -18.66
CA GLN A 106 31.04 -12.11 -19.80
C GLN A 106 29.57 -11.92 -20.17
N MET A 107 29.27 -10.91 -21.00
CA MET A 107 27.90 -10.46 -21.25
C MET A 107 27.28 -11.08 -22.52
N ASP A 108 26.21 -11.86 -22.35
CA ASP A 108 25.32 -12.32 -23.41
C ASP A 108 24.20 -11.28 -23.64
N ILE A 109 24.23 -10.64 -24.81
CA ILE A 109 23.23 -9.63 -25.19
C ILE A 109 22.10 -10.31 -25.98
N ILE A 110 20.90 -10.28 -25.41
CA ILE A 110 19.70 -10.85 -25.99
C ILE A 110 18.80 -9.71 -26.51
N ARG A 111 18.41 -9.79 -27.78
CA ARG A 111 17.56 -8.79 -28.47
C ARG A 111 16.17 -9.31 -28.85
N THR A 112 15.86 -10.55 -28.50
CA THR A 112 14.54 -11.15 -28.66
C THR A 112 13.69 -10.92 -27.42
N ASP A 113 12.44 -11.38 -27.44
CA ASP A 113 11.62 -11.38 -26.22
C ASP A 113 12.28 -12.21 -25.10
N PHE A 114 11.91 -11.88 -23.86
CA PHE A 114 12.51 -12.48 -22.67
C PHE A 114 12.45 -14.00 -22.65
N LYS A 115 11.30 -14.57 -23.04
CA LYS A 115 11.08 -16.01 -22.94
C LYS A 115 11.87 -16.76 -23.98
N SER A 116 11.73 -16.40 -25.26
CA SER A 116 12.43 -17.08 -26.36
C SER A 116 13.95 -16.92 -26.24
N GLY A 117 14.40 -15.74 -25.82
CA GLY A 117 15.81 -15.46 -25.59
C GLY A 117 16.40 -16.30 -24.46
N LEU A 118 15.68 -16.41 -23.34
CA LEU A 118 16.11 -17.25 -22.22
C LEU A 118 16.07 -18.74 -22.57
N GLU A 119 15.05 -19.21 -23.29
CA GLU A 119 14.97 -20.59 -23.78
C GLU A 119 16.18 -20.96 -24.66
N ALA A 120 16.57 -20.07 -25.59
CA ALA A 120 17.74 -20.28 -26.43
C ALA A 120 19.04 -20.32 -25.61
N LEU A 121 19.19 -19.41 -24.64
CA LEU A 121 20.37 -19.32 -23.79
C LEU A 121 20.54 -20.58 -22.91
N LEU A 122 19.46 -21.02 -22.27
CA LEU A 122 19.46 -22.20 -21.38
C LEU A 122 19.63 -23.51 -22.16
N LYS A 123 19.27 -23.54 -23.45
CA LYS A 123 19.56 -24.68 -24.34
C LYS A 123 21.02 -24.74 -24.76
N ALA A 124 21.68 -23.59 -24.89
CA ALA A 124 23.07 -23.49 -25.34
C ALA A 124 24.09 -23.62 -24.20
N ASN A 125 23.68 -23.41 -22.94
CA ASN A 125 24.56 -23.34 -21.79
C ASN A 125 24.01 -24.16 -20.62
N PRO A 126 24.85 -24.71 -19.72
CA PRO A 126 24.42 -25.54 -18.60
C PRO A 126 23.83 -24.74 -17.42
N ILE A 127 23.24 -23.56 -17.69
CA ILE A 127 22.72 -22.66 -16.66
C ILE A 127 21.52 -23.32 -15.97
N ARG A 128 21.59 -23.40 -14.64
CA ARG A 128 20.54 -23.96 -13.77
C ARG A 128 20.01 -22.96 -12.76
N ALA A 129 20.79 -21.93 -12.44
CA ALA A 129 20.39 -20.87 -11.53
C ALA A 129 20.74 -19.48 -12.08
N ILE A 130 19.85 -18.52 -11.88
CA ILE A 130 20.03 -17.13 -12.33
C ILE A 130 19.83 -16.19 -11.15
N PHE A 131 20.86 -15.40 -10.84
CA PHE A 131 20.80 -14.32 -9.88
C PHE A 131 20.02 -13.13 -10.46
N LEU A 132 19.01 -12.65 -9.72
CA LEU A 132 18.14 -11.55 -10.11
C LEU A 132 18.15 -10.45 -9.05
N GLY A 133 18.30 -9.20 -9.51
CA GLY A 133 18.25 -8.00 -8.66
C GLY A 133 16.82 -7.56 -8.39
N VAL A 134 16.00 -8.45 -7.85
CA VAL A 134 14.58 -8.22 -7.57
C VAL A 134 14.38 -8.04 -6.07
N ARG A 135 13.58 -7.04 -5.69
CA ARG A 135 13.18 -6.76 -4.31
C ARG A 135 11.71 -7.09 -4.08
N ILE A 136 11.34 -7.20 -2.81
CA ILE A 136 10.01 -7.60 -2.34
C ILE A 136 8.88 -6.75 -2.91
N GLY A 137 9.09 -5.44 -3.02
CA GLY A 137 8.13 -4.48 -3.54
C GLY A 137 8.04 -4.44 -5.07
N ASP A 138 8.82 -5.24 -5.80
CA ASP A 138 8.72 -5.28 -7.26
C ASP A 138 7.50 -6.09 -7.71
N PRO A 139 6.77 -5.66 -8.76
CA PRO A 139 5.59 -6.38 -9.27
C PRO A 139 5.87 -7.82 -9.69
N THR A 140 7.12 -8.13 -10.04
CA THR A 140 7.54 -9.48 -10.44
C THR A 140 7.87 -10.38 -9.24
N ALA A 141 7.99 -9.83 -8.03
CA ALA A 141 8.44 -10.55 -6.83
C ALA A 141 7.32 -11.25 -6.05
N VAL A 142 6.05 -11.02 -6.40
CA VAL A 142 4.89 -11.58 -5.69
C VAL A 142 5.00 -13.10 -5.60
N GLY A 143 5.00 -13.62 -4.37
CA GLY A 143 5.11 -15.05 -4.09
C GLY A 143 6.50 -15.65 -4.30
N GLN A 144 7.54 -14.85 -4.56
CA GLN A 144 8.91 -15.33 -4.65
C GLN A 144 9.58 -15.40 -3.26
N GLU A 145 10.51 -16.34 -3.15
CA GLU A 145 11.44 -16.52 -2.05
C GLU A 145 12.88 -16.26 -2.51
N GLN A 146 13.86 -16.36 -1.60
CA GLN A 146 15.29 -16.21 -1.93
C GLN A 146 15.75 -17.21 -3.00
N PHE A 147 15.14 -18.40 -3.02
CA PHE A 147 15.28 -19.42 -4.05
C PHE A 147 13.89 -19.78 -4.56
N SER A 148 13.62 -19.63 -5.85
CA SER A 148 12.31 -19.97 -6.40
C SER A 148 12.44 -20.55 -7.81
N PRO A 149 11.78 -21.68 -8.11
CA PRO A 149 11.77 -22.20 -9.47
C PRO A 149 11.12 -21.19 -10.42
N SER A 150 11.53 -21.18 -11.69
CA SER A 150 10.86 -20.38 -12.71
C SER A 150 9.37 -20.70 -12.81
N SER A 151 8.58 -19.73 -13.27
CA SER A 151 7.12 -19.84 -13.30
C SER A 151 6.67 -20.86 -14.35
N VAL A 152 5.48 -21.45 -14.17
CA VAL A 152 4.90 -22.38 -15.15
C VAL A 152 4.86 -21.73 -16.53
N GLY A 153 5.36 -22.45 -17.54
CA GLY A 153 5.43 -21.95 -18.92
C GLY A 153 6.68 -21.13 -19.26
N TRP A 154 7.58 -20.89 -18.31
CA TRP A 154 8.95 -20.42 -18.57
C TRP A 154 9.92 -21.60 -18.65
N PRO A 155 11.10 -21.46 -19.30
CA PRO A 155 12.12 -22.49 -19.24
C PRO A 155 12.55 -22.76 -17.79
N PRO A 156 12.92 -24.01 -17.44
CA PRO A 156 13.23 -24.39 -16.06
C PRO A 156 14.58 -23.83 -15.62
N PHE A 157 14.59 -23.01 -14.57
CA PHE A 157 15.79 -22.59 -13.85
C PHE A 157 15.42 -22.15 -12.42
N MET A 158 16.41 -22.06 -11.53
CA MET A 158 16.25 -21.51 -10.19
C MET A 158 16.49 -20.00 -10.21
N ARG A 159 15.49 -19.20 -9.82
CA ARG A 159 15.69 -17.79 -9.47
C ARG A 159 16.40 -17.72 -8.13
N VAL A 160 17.47 -16.92 -8.07
CA VAL A 160 18.17 -16.61 -6.83
C VAL A 160 18.07 -15.11 -6.60
N ASN A 161 17.45 -14.71 -5.48
CA ASN A 161 17.13 -13.32 -5.16
C ASN A 161 17.85 -12.87 -3.87
N PRO A 162 19.16 -12.53 -3.89
CA PRO A 162 19.93 -12.21 -2.68
C PRO A 162 19.49 -10.94 -1.96
N ILE A 163 18.85 -10.02 -2.68
CA ILE A 163 18.38 -8.73 -2.16
C ILE A 163 16.86 -8.68 -2.04
N LEU A 164 16.19 -9.85 -2.00
CA LEU A 164 14.73 -9.89 -2.00
C LEU A 164 14.13 -9.09 -0.83
N ASP A 165 14.72 -9.15 0.35
CA ASP A 165 14.25 -8.43 1.54
C ASP A 165 14.81 -7.01 1.67
N TRP A 166 15.50 -6.47 0.65
CA TRP A 166 16.06 -5.12 0.72
C TRP A 166 15.00 -4.05 0.42
N SER A 167 15.03 -2.95 1.16
CA SER A 167 14.21 -1.76 0.91
C SER A 167 14.85 -0.83 -0.12
N TYR A 168 14.12 0.22 -0.53
CA TYR A 168 14.67 1.29 -1.37
C TYR A 168 15.87 1.97 -0.70
N ARG A 169 15.77 2.18 0.62
CA ARG A 169 16.83 2.75 1.44
C ARG A 169 18.06 1.86 1.50
N ASP A 170 17.89 0.55 1.69
CA ASP A 170 19.01 -0.41 1.73
C ASP A 170 19.86 -0.34 0.46
N VAL A 171 19.21 -0.25 -0.70
CA VAL A 171 19.87 -0.13 -2.01
C VAL A 171 20.74 1.13 -2.06
N TRP A 172 20.19 2.28 -1.68
CA TRP A 172 20.94 3.54 -1.70
C TRP A 172 22.00 3.61 -0.61
N ALA A 173 21.71 3.16 0.60
CA ALA A 173 22.68 3.07 1.69
C ALA A 173 23.89 2.24 1.26
N PHE A 174 23.69 1.10 0.59
CA PHE A 174 24.77 0.31 0.04
C PHE A 174 25.55 1.06 -1.06
N LEU A 175 24.86 1.59 -2.06
CA LEU A 175 25.51 2.28 -3.20
C LEU A 175 26.37 3.45 -2.73
N LEU A 176 25.84 4.27 -1.81
CA LEU A 176 26.52 5.43 -1.26
C LEU A 176 27.66 5.06 -0.32
N ALA A 177 27.43 4.14 0.64
CA ALA A 177 28.47 3.71 1.59
C ALA A 177 29.65 3.06 0.87
N CYS A 178 29.38 2.30 -0.19
CA CYS A 178 30.40 1.63 -0.98
C CYS A 178 30.97 2.48 -2.12
N LYS A 179 30.46 3.70 -2.34
CA LYS A 179 30.85 4.60 -3.44
C LYS A 179 30.76 3.91 -4.81
N VAL A 180 29.72 3.10 -5.00
CA VAL A 180 29.47 2.38 -6.25
C VAL A 180 28.90 3.35 -7.27
N GLN A 181 29.44 3.32 -8.49
CA GLN A 181 28.89 4.09 -9.61
C GLN A 181 27.52 3.52 -10.00
N TYR A 182 26.58 4.41 -10.29
CA TYR A 182 25.23 4.09 -10.74
C TYR A 182 24.84 4.99 -11.92
N CYS A 183 23.77 4.64 -12.64
CA CYS A 183 23.30 5.39 -13.80
C CYS A 183 22.94 6.85 -13.44
N SER A 184 23.39 7.80 -14.26
CA SER A 184 23.23 9.24 -14.03
C SER A 184 21.78 9.73 -14.01
N LEU A 185 20.83 8.96 -14.55
CA LEU A 185 19.39 9.28 -14.46
C LEU A 185 18.92 9.36 -13.01
N TYR A 186 19.51 8.58 -12.11
CA TYR A 186 19.16 8.64 -10.70
C TYR A 186 19.51 9.99 -10.07
N ASP A 187 20.57 10.68 -10.52
CA ASP A 187 20.88 12.03 -10.05
C ASP A 187 19.92 13.10 -10.61
N GLN A 188 19.18 12.76 -11.66
CA GLN A 188 18.19 13.61 -12.33
C GLN A 188 16.76 13.38 -11.81
N GLY A 189 16.60 12.70 -10.66
CA GLY A 189 15.31 12.48 -10.01
C GLY A 189 14.51 11.27 -10.49
N TYR A 190 15.06 10.43 -11.37
CA TYR A 190 14.42 9.16 -11.71
C TYR A 190 14.60 8.18 -10.56
N THR A 191 13.52 7.73 -9.93
CA THR A 191 13.59 6.79 -8.79
C THR A 191 13.39 5.33 -9.22
N SER A 192 12.73 5.11 -10.36
CA SER A 192 12.54 3.82 -11.02
C SER A 192 12.75 4.00 -12.53
N ILE A 193 13.60 3.18 -13.17
CA ILE A 193 13.90 3.30 -14.60
C ILE A 193 13.24 2.15 -15.35
N GLY A 194 12.46 2.43 -16.39
CA GLY A 194 11.94 1.40 -17.31
C GLY A 194 11.97 1.93 -18.72
N SER A 195 10.84 2.02 -19.42
CA SER A 195 10.89 2.47 -20.81
C SER A 195 10.90 4.00 -20.92
N ILE A 196 11.53 4.53 -21.96
CA ILE A 196 11.50 5.95 -22.31
C ILE A 196 10.09 6.49 -22.55
N HIS A 197 9.10 5.60 -22.70
CA HIS A 197 7.70 5.96 -22.97
C HIS A 197 6.85 6.08 -21.70
N ASP A 198 7.27 5.48 -20.58
CA ASP A 198 6.47 5.37 -19.36
C ASP A 198 7.19 5.87 -18.11
N THR A 199 8.42 6.37 -18.25
CA THR A 199 9.24 6.79 -17.12
C THR A 199 9.49 8.29 -17.16
N VAL A 200 9.14 8.98 -16.07
CA VAL A 200 9.44 10.39 -15.82
C VAL A 200 10.15 10.56 -14.46
N PRO A 201 10.84 11.68 -14.20
CA PRO A 201 11.37 11.99 -12.87
C PRO A 201 10.27 11.98 -11.80
N ASN A 202 10.64 11.63 -10.58
CA ASN A 202 9.70 11.61 -9.46
C ASN A 202 9.34 13.03 -9.02
N ALA A 203 8.06 13.40 -9.11
CA ALA A 203 7.58 14.75 -8.79
C ALA A 203 7.92 15.20 -7.35
N LEU A 204 8.03 14.26 -6.40
CA LEU A 204 8.38 14.54 -5.01
C LEU A 204 9.83 15.04 -4.85
N LEU A 205 10.67 14.83 -5.86
CA LEU A 205 12.05 15.30 -5.90
C LEU A 205 12.19 16.65 -6.61
N SER A 206 11.11 17.22 -7.14
CA SER A 206 11.14 18.53 -7.80
C SER A 206 11.62 19.64 -6.85
N VAL A 207 12.33 20.62 -7.42
CA VAL A 207 12.80 21.82 -6.74
C VAL A 207 12.08 23.01 -7.36
N SER A 208 11.13 23.60 -6.64
CA SER A 208 10.42 24.80 -7.07
C SER A 208 11.35 26.01 -7.03
N ASN A 209 11.87 26.42 -8.18
CA ASN A 209 12.58 27.70 -8.32
C ASN A 209 11.72 28.68 -9.12
N SER A 210 11.27 29.75 -8.46
CA SER A 210 10.39 30.78 -9.03
C SER A 210 11.04 31.67 -10.11
N LEU A 211 12.22 31.31 -10.63
CA LEU A 211 13.05 32.15 -11.52
C LEU A 211 13.55 31.43 -12.78
N SER A 212 13.29 30.14 -12.97
CA SER A 212 13.69 29.40 -14.18
C SER A 212 12.60 28.43 -14.62
N SER A 213 12.33 28.37 -15.94
CA SER A 213 11.36 27.44 -16.55
C SER A 213 11.88 25.99 -16.64
N GLU A 214 13.09 25.71 -16.18
CA GLU A 214 13.63 24.35 -16.11
C GLU A 214 13.32 23.72 -14.75
N GLU A 215 12.52 22.64 -14.75
CA GLU A 215 12.30 21.81 -13.57
C GLU A 215 13.61 21.10 -13.21
N LYS A 216 14.14 21.41 -12.02
CA LYS A 216 15.29 20.71 -11.44
C LYS A 216 14.80 19.68 -10.43
N PHE A 217 15.42 18.50 -10.44
CA PHE A 217 15.11 17.43 -9.51
C PHE A 217 16.29 17.13 -8.60
N ARG A 218 15.98 16.74 -7.37
CA ARG A 218 16.93 16.17 -6.42
C ARG A 218 17.27 14.72 -6.82
N PRO A 219 18.47 14.22 -6.47
CA PRO A 219 18.83 12.83 -6.70
C PRO A 219 17.87 11.84 -6.04
N ALA A 220 17.76 10.65 -6.64
CA ALA A 220 16.83 9.59 -6.25
C ALA A 220 16.99 9.14 -4.79
N TYR A 221 18.22 9.08 -4.28
CA TYR A 221 18.50 8.73 -2.88
C TYR A 221 17.97 9.75 -1.85
N LEU A 222 17.43 10.90 -2.28
CA LEU A 222 16.75 11.87 -1.42
C LEU A 222 15.23 11.68 -1.37
N LEU A 223 14.68 10.63 -1.99
CA LEU A 223 13.27 10.28 -1.86
C LEU A 223 13.03 9.80 -0.42
N SER A 224 12.14 10.49 0.31
CA SER A 224 11.88 10.20 1.73
C SER A 224 11.11 8.91 1.96
N ASP A 225 10.16 8.59 1.08
CA ASP A 225 9.32 7.39 1.17
C ASP A 225 9.63 6.44 0.00
N GLY A 226 10.28 5.32 0.31
CA GLY A 226 10.66 4.32 -0.69
C GLY A 226 9.48 3.67 -1.42
N ARG A 227 8.28 3.67 -0.85
CA ARG A 227 7.06 3.09 -1.46
C ARG A 227 6.63 3.90 -2.69
N LEU A 228 6.99 5.17 -2.73
CA LEU A 228 6.73 6.09 -3.84
C LEU A 228 7.80 6.02 -4.94
N GLU A 229 8.70 5.03 -4.90
CA GLU A 229 9.74 4.81 -5.90
C GLU A 229 9.20 4.79 -7.33
N ARG A 230 7.99 4.24 -7.54
CA ARG A 230 7.37 4.09 -8.86
C ARG A 230 6.37 5.20 -9.19
N ALA A 231 6.31 6.28 -8.40
CA ALA A 231 5.42 7.41 -8.67
C ALA A 231 5.73 8.12 -10.00
N GLY A 232 6.98 8.03 -10.50
CA GLY A 232 7.39 8.52 -11.82
C GLY A 232 6.99 7.61 -13.00
N ARG A 233 5.99 6.71 -12.84
CA ARG A 233 5.49 5.84 -13.90
C ARG A 233 4.20 6.38 -14.49
N VAL A 234 4.20 6.67 -15.78
CA VAL A 234 2.99 7.10 -16.49
C VAL A 234 2.16 5.85 -16.82
N ASN A 235 1.03 5.68 -16.12
CA ASN A 235 0.11 4.58 -16.41
C ASN A 235 -0.50 4.76 -17.81
N LYS A 236 -0.40 3.72 -18.66
CA LYS A 236 -1.08 3.65 -19.97
C LYS A 236 -2.62 3.58 -19.89
N PHE A 237 -3.21 3.74 -18.72
CA PHE A 237 -4.66 3.79 -18.51
C PHE A 237 -5.19 5.23 -18.57
N SER A 238 -4.89 5.94 -19.66
CA SER A 238 -5.55 7.20 -20.01
C SER A 238 -5.32 7.55 -21.48
N SER A 239 -5.57 6.58 -22.38
CA SER A 239 -5.76 6.85 -23.80
C SER A 239 -6.99 6.07 -24.27
N GLY A 240 -8.07 6.81 -24.54
CA GLY A 240 -9.37 6.26 -24.88
C GLY A 240 -9.32 5.28 -26.06
N SER A 241 -9.82 4.07 -25.83
CA SER A 241 -10.18 3.14 -26.89
C SER A 241 -11.60 3.46 -27.36
N GLY A 242 -11.71 3.94 -28.60
CA GLY A 242 -12.97 4.21 -29.26
C GLY A 242 -13.79 2.94 -29.48
N HIS A 243 -15.05 3.01 -29.08
CA HIS A 243 -16.13 2.26 -29.71
C HIS A 243 -17.04 3.24 -30.44
N SER A 244 -17.37 2.88 -31.68
CA SER A 244 -18.20 3.63 -32.62
C SER A 244 -19.60 3.98 -32.06
N PRO A 245 -20.23 5.06 -32.56
CA PRO A 245 -21.39 5.65 -31.93
C PRO A 245 -22.67 4.91 -32.30
N SER A 246 -23.33 4.29 -31.32
CA SER A 246 -24.77 4.07 -31.40
C SER A 246 -25.46 5.26 -30.71
N PHE A 247 -26.21 5.99 -31.51
CA PHE A 247 -27.03 7.13 -31.12
C PHE A 247 -27.87 6.83 -29.87
N SER A 248 -27.65 7.58 -28.80
CA SER A 248 -28.70 7.92 -27.84
C SER A 248 -28.39 9.28 -27.21
N ASN A 249 -29.44 10.08 -27.07
CA ASN A 249 -29.39 11.54 -26.97
C ASN A 249 -28.59 12.07 -25.78
N GLY A 250 -27.90 13.17 -26.03
CA GLY A 250 -27.10 13.88 -25.05
C GLY A 250 -27.91 14.39 -23.85
N LEU A 251 -27.35 14.12 -22.68
CA LEU A 251 -27.39 14.95 -21.49
C LEU A 251 -25.97 14.98 -20.92
N ILE A 252 -25.52 16.18 -20.58
CA ILE A 252 -24.17 16.57 -20.23
C ILE A 252 -23.65 15.76 -19.02
N SER A 253 -22.46 15.17 -19.12
CA SER A 253 -21.90 14.22 -18.15
C SER A 253 -21.34 14.85 -16.85
N ALA A 254 -21.66 16.11 -16.56
CA ALA A 254 -21.19 16.82 -15.37
C ALA A 254 -22.03 16.60 -14.10
N ASP A 255 -23.22 15.99 -14.22
CA ASP A 255 -24.17 15.83 -13.10
C ASP A 255 -24.27 14.42 -12.50
N LEU A 256 -23.54 13.42 -13.04
CA LEU A 256 -23.65 12.03 -12.56
C LEU A 256 -22.90 11.77 -11.23
N HIS A 257 -21.95 12.63 -10.83
CA HIS A 257 -21.25 12.49 -9.55
C HIS A 257 -21.96 13.13 -8.34
N LYS A 258 -23.06 13.87 -8.54
CA LYS A 258 -23.76 14.53 -7.42
C LYS A 258 -24.66 13.61 -6.58
N ASN A 259 -24.93 12.38 -7.04
CA ASN A 259 -25.98 11.54 -6.44
C ASN A 259 -25.58 10.09 -6.06
N SER A 260 -24.31 9.67 -6.13
CA SER A 260 -23.95 8.36 -5.54
C SER A 260 -23.84 8.48 -4.01
N LEU A 261 -24.49 7.55 -3.30
CA LEU A 261 -24.34 7.39 -1.86
C LEU A 261 -23.00 6.70 -1.61
N LEU A 262 -22.02 7.43 -1.05
CA LEU A 262 -20.79 6.82 -0.55
C LEU A 262 -21.11 6.02 0.71
N THR A 263 -20.65 4.78 0.73
CA THR A 263 -20.94 3.81 1.78
C THR A 263 -19.68 3.43 2.53
N ALA A 264 -19.77 3.46 3.85
CA ALA A 264 -18.76 2.96 4.76
C ALA A 264 -19.26 1.72 5.51
N SER A 265 -18.33 0.94 6.04
CA SER A 265 -18.61 -0.08 7.06
C SER A 265 -17.57 -0.01 8.17
N ALA A 266 -17.91 -0.57 9.33
CA ALA A 266 -17.02 -0.63 10.48
C ALA A 266 -16.90 -2.07 10.99
N ILE A 267 -15.68 -2.52 11.24
CA ILE A 267 -15.33 -3.82 11.79
C ILE A 267 -14.66 -3.60 13.15
N ALA A 268 -15.31 -4.02 14.22
CA ALA A 268 -14.72 -4.10 15.55
C ALA A 268 -14.10 -5.49 15.73
N VAL A 269 -12.83 -5.56 16.11
CA VAL A 269 -12.12 -6.81 16.39
C VAL A 269 -11.85 -6.90 17.88
N GLY A 270 -12.47 -7.87 18.56
CA GLY A 270 -12.31 -8.01 20.00
C GLY A 270 -13.21 -9.09 20.60
N ASP A 271 -12.61 -10.11 21.21
CA ASP A 271 -13.35 -11.18 21.87
C ASP A 271 -14.06 -10.67 23.12
N GLU A 272 -13.48 -9.68 23.81
CA GLU A 272 -14.08 -9.01 24.97
C GLU A 272 -15.40 -8.30 24.65
N ILE A 273 -15.56 -7.83 23.40
CA ILE A 273 -16.81 -7.23 22.91
C ILE A 273 -17.84 -8.34 22.68
N LEU A 274 -17.44 -9.44 22.04
CA LEU A 274 -18.31 -10.60 21.79
C LEU A 274 -18.74 -11.30 23.08
N LEU A 275 -17.88 -11.31 24.10
CA LEU A 275 -18.17 -11.84 25.42
C LEU A 275 -19.01 -10.89 26.29
N GLY A 276 -19.25 -9.65 25.83
CA GLY A 276 -19.99 -8.63 26.57
C GLY A 276 -19.28 -8.11 27.82
N ILE A 277 -17.94 -8.26 27.88
CA ILE A 277 -17.12 -7.72 28.96
C ILE A 277 -16.94 -6.21 28.78
N VAL A 278 -16.80 -5.78 27.52
CA VAL A 278 -16.63 -4.38 27.12
C VAL A 278 -17.71 -4.01 26.12
N GLU A 279 -18.30 -2.82 26.28
CA GLU A 279 -19.23 -2.24 25.31
C GLU A 279 -18.47 -1.47 24.23
N ASP A 280 -18.81 -1.70 22.96
CA ASP A 280 -18.24 -0.92 21.84
C ASP A 280 -18.78 0.52 21.86
N GLN A 281 -17.89 1.46 22.15
CA GLN A 281 -18.17 2.91 22.11
C GLN A 281 -17.65 3.59 20.85
N LEU A 282 -16.78 2.92 20.08
CA LEU A 282 -16.11 3.49 18.91
C LEU A 282 -17.00 3.42 17.68
N GLY A 283 -17.69 2.30 17.47
CA GLY A 283 -18.64 2.12 16.36
C GLY A 283 -19.72 3.22 16.30
N PRO A 284 -20.47 3.48 17.38
CA PRO A 284 -21.47 4.54 17.42
C PRO A 284 -20.91 5.94 17.16
N LEU A 285 -19.70 6.23 17.64
CA LEU A 285 -19.04 7.52 17.38
C LEU A 285 -18.68 7.67 15.90
N LEU A 286 -18.06 6.65 15.32
CA LEU A 286 -17.66 6.63 13.92
C LEU A 286 -18.87 6.79 13.00
N CYS A 287 -20.01 6.20 13.34
CA CYS A 287 -21.28 6.42 12.64
C CYS A 287 -21.68 7.90 12.61
N LYS A 288 -21.64 8.60 13.76
CA LYS A 288 -21.95 10.04 13.85
C LYS A 288 -20.99 10.87 13.01
N LYS A 289 -19.69 10.54 13.06
CA LYS A 289 -18.63 11.24 12.34
C LYS A 289 -18.77 11.09 10.82
N LEU A 290 -18.95 9.88 10.30
CA LEU A 290 -19.19 9.65 8.87
C LEU A 290 -20.45 10.34 8.37
N HIS A 291 -21.51 10.30 9.17
CA HIS A 291 -22.76 11.00 8.88
C HIS A 291 -22.58 12.51 8.76
N SER A 292 -21.70 13.11 9.55
CA SER A 292 -21.43 14.56 9.54
C SER A 292 -20.71 15.04 8.27
N ILE A 293 -20.20 14.11 7.46
CA ILE A 293 -19.50 14.39 6.20
C ILE A 293 -20.19 13.77 4.98
N GLY A 294 -21.46 13.36 5.12
CA GLY A 294 -22.31 12.89 4.02
C GLY A 294 -22.13 11.42 3.63
N TRP A 295 -21.35 10.64 4.38
CA TRP A 295 -21.21 9.19 4.19
C TRP A 295 -22.34 8.42 4.87
N SER A 296 -22.72 7.28 4.30
CA SER A 296 -23.71 6.36 4.88
C SER A 296 -23.02 5.15 5.50
N MET A 297 -23.28 4.87 6.78
CA MET A 297 -22.82 3.62 7.40
C MET A 297 -23.74 2.47 6.99
N SER A 298 -23.20 1.50 6.26
CA SER A 298 -23.95 0.32 5.81
C SER A 298 -24.14 -0.71 6.92
N GLN A 299 -23.06 -1.07 7.62
CA GLN A 299 -23.05 -2.04 8.72
C GLN A 299 -21.88 -1.77 9.67
N THR A 300 -22.11 -2.05 10.95
CA THR A 300 -21.07 -2.24 11.96
C THR A 300 -21.11 -3.71 12.39
N VAL A 301 -19.96 -4.38 12.36
CA VAL A 301 -19.85 -5.81 12.67
C VAL A 301 -18.76 -5.99 13.73
N VAL A 302 -19.00 -6.89 14.67
CA VAL A 302 -18.01 -7.33 15.66
C VAL A 302 -17.55 -8.72 15.29
N VAL A 303 -16.24 -8.93 15.17
CA VAL A 303 -15.63 -10.22 14.81
C VAL A 303 -14.69 -10.70 15.91
N ARG A 304 -14.43 -12.01 15.92
CA ARG A 304 -13.43 -12.62 16.79
C ARG A 304 -12.04 -12.12 16.45
N ASN A 305 -11.19 -12.04 17.46
CA ASN A 305 -9.80 -11.63 17.28
C ASN A 305 -8.93 -12.79 16.79
N ASP A 306 -9.24 -13.29 15.59
CA ASP A 306 -8.50 -14.32 14.89
C ASP A 306 -8.36 -13.99 13.40
N VAL A 307 -7.30 -14.51 12.77
CA VAL A 307 -6.93 -14.16 11.39
C VAL A 307 -8.04 -14.50 10.38
N ASP A 308 -8.76 -15.61 10.58
CA ASP A 308 -9.73 -16.11 9.62
C ASP A 308 -11.02 -15.30 9.67
N SER A 309 -11.52 -15.04 10.88
CA SER A 309 -12.71 -14.22 11.11
C SER A 309 -12.51 -12.79 10.60
N VAL A 310 -11.34 -12.19 10.86
CA VAL A 310 -11.01 -10.85 10.34
C VAL A 310 -10.90 -10.88 8.82
N ALA A 311 -10.22 -11.86 8.25
CA ALA A 311 -10.01 -11.93 6.80
C ALA A 311 -11.32 -12.07 6.02
N GLU A 312 -12.22 -12.96 6.46
CA GLU A 312 -13.52 -13.19 5.82
C GLU A 312 -14.36 -11.90 5.81
N GLU A 313 -14.44 -11.22 6.95
CA GLU A 313 -15.25 -10.00 7.05
C GLU A 313 -14.61 -8.83 6.29
N VAL A 314 -13.28 -8.71 6.32
CA VAL A 314 -12.56 -7.71 5.54
C VAL A 314 -12.80 -7.92 4.03
N GLU A 315 -12.66 -9.14 3.51
CA GLU A 315 -12.89 -9.45 2.09
C GLU A 315 -14.34 -9.11 1.68
N ARG A 316 -15.29 -9.48 2.52
CA ARG A 316 -16.72 -9.18 2.30
C ARG A 316 -16.98 -7.68 2.29
N LYS A 317 -16.40 -6.93 3.22
CA LYS A 317 -16.64 -5.49 3.35
C LYS A 317 -15.92 -4.65 2.32
N SER A 318 -14.68 -5.00 2.00
CA SER A 318 -13.91 -4.25 1.01
C SER A 318 -14.53 -4.33 -0.38
N SER A 319 -15.30 -5.38 -0.68
CA SER A 319 -15.96 -5.57 -1.97
C SER A 319 -17.35 -4.90 -2.07
N THR A 320 -18.03 -4.67 -0.94
CA THR A 320 -19.38 -4.08 -0.93
C THR A 320 -19.42 -2.60 -0.57
N ASN A 321 -18.32 -2.04 -0.05
CA ASN A 321 -18.28 -0.67 0.47
C ASN A 321 -17.13 0.13 -0.11
N ASP A 322 -17.36 1.44 -0.25
CA ASP A 322 -16.36 2.38 -0.75
C ASP A 322 -15.21 2.56 0.27
N LEU A 323 -15.52 2.46 1.57
CA LEU A 323 -14.55 2.54 2.65
C LEU A 323 -14.88 1.57 3.79
N VAL A 324 -13.85 0.98 4.40
CA VAL A 324 -13.99 0.10 5.57
C VAL A 324 -13.11 0.64 6.68
N PHE A 325 -13.68 0.86 7.85
CA PHE A 325 -12.93 1.15 9.06
C PHE A 325 -12.80 -0.12 9.88
N ILE A 326 -11.60 -0.39 10.39
CA ILE A 326 -11.37 -1.51 11.29
C ILE A 326 -10.61 -1.03 12.52
N TYR A 327 -10.98 -1.52 13.69
CA TYR A 327 -10.36 -1.16 14.96
C TYR A 327 -10.39 -2.33 15.94
N GLY A 328 -9.49 -2.29 16.93
CA GLY A 328 -9.24 -3.39 17.86
C GLY A 328 -8.30 -4.44 17.27
N GLY A 329 -7.69 -5.26 18.13
CA GLY A 329 -6.69 -6.27 17.74
C GLY A 329 -5.45 -5.71 17.05
N ILE A 330 -5.02 -4.50 17.42
CA ILE A 330 -3.85 -3.81 16.86
C ILE A 330 -2.95 -3.36 18.01
N GLY A 331 -1.69 -3.82 17.99
CA GLY A 331 -0.74 -3.56 19.05
C GLY A 331 0.42 -4.56 19.01
N PRO A 332 1.27 -4.56 20.06
CA PRO A 332 2.43 -5.44 20.15
C PRO A 332 2.12 -6.81 20.78
N LEU A 333 0.85 -7.10 21.12
CA LEU A 333 0.50 -8.36 21.77
C LEU A 333 0.37 -9.46 20.73
N HIS A 334 0.74 -10.69 21.11
CA HIS A 334 0.57 -11.89 20.27
C HIS A 334 -0.88 -12.12 19.80
N SER A 335 -1.86 -11.53 20.49
CA SER A 335 -3.28 -11.56 20.14
C SER A 335 -3.68 -10.48 19.14
N ASP A 336 -2.82 -9.52 18.80
CA ASP A 336 -3.17 -8.43 17.88
C ASP A 336 -3.08 -8.90 16.42
N LEU A 337 -4.18 -9.51 15.94
CA LEU A 337 -4.22 -10.25 14.67
C LEU A 337 -4.92 -9.49 13.53
N THR A 338 -5.33 -8.23 13.75
CA THR A 338 -6.09 -7.46 12.76
C THR A 338 -5.34 -7.27 11.45
N LEU A 339 -4.06 -6.85 11.50
CA LEU A 339 -3.25 -6.66 10.29
C LEU A 339 -2.96 -7.98 9.56
N ALA A 340 -2.82 -9.09 10.30
CA ALA A 340 -2.67 -10.42 9.71
C ALA A 340 -3.94 -10.84 8.94
N GLY A 341 -5.13 -10.58 9.51
CA GLY A 341 -6.41 -10.80 8.84
C GLY A 341 -6.57 -9.94 7.58
N VAL A 342 -6.21 -8.66 7.65
CA VAL A 342 -6.21 -7.75 6.48
C VAL A 342 -5.25 -8.24 5.39
N ALA A 343 -4.05 -8.68 5.76
CA ALA A 343 -3.09 -9.23 4.81
C ALA A 343 -3.65 -10.48 4.11
N LYS A 344 -4.23 -11.40 4.89
CA LYS A 344 -4.86 -12.62 4.37
C LYS A 344 -6.01 -12.32 3.41
N ALA A 345 -6.90 -11.38 3.77
CA ALA A 345 -8.04 -10.99 2.93
C ALA A 345 -7.62 -10.51 1.53
N PHE A 346 -6.46 -9.87 1.41
CA PHE A 346 -5.93 -9.41 0.13
C PHE A 346 -4.92 -10.36 -0.51
N GLY A 347 -4.68 -11.53 0.08
CA GLY A 347 -3.73 -12.52 -0.44
C GLY A 347 -2.27 -12.04 -0.42
N VAL A 348 -1.93 -11.12 0.50
CA VAL A 348 -0.55 -10.64 0.68
C VAL A 348 0.01 -11.20 2.00
N ARG A 349 1.34 -11.29 2.11
CA ARG A 349 1.96 -11.64 3.40
C ARG A 349 2.13 -10.38 4.27
N LEU A 350 2.36 -10.60 5.55
CA LEU A 350 2.93 -9.59 6.42
C LEU A 350 4.44 -9.51 6.21
N ALA A 351 4.96 -8.30 6.09
CA ALA A 351 6.38 -8.02 6.01
C ALA A 351 6.75 -6.87 6.95
N PRO A 352 7.95 -6.89 7.56
CA PRO A 352 8.42 -5.77 8.35
C PRO A 352 8.59 -4.54 7.45
N ASP A 353 7.99 -3.42 7.86
CA ASP A 353 8.18 -2.11 7.27
C ASP A 353 9.30 -1.37 8.02
N GLU A 354 10.42 -1.14 7.35
CA GLU A 354 11.64 -0.62 7.97
C GLU A 354 11.50 0.83 8.42
N GLU A 355 10.81 1.65 7.62
CA GLU A 355 10.57 3.05 7.93
C GLU A 355 9.67 3.16 9.16
N PHE A 356 8.62 2.32 9.22
CA PHE A 356 7.76 2.26 10.38
C PHE A 356 8.46 1.69 11.61
N GLU A 357 9.31 0.67 11.43
CA GLU A 357 10.09 0.11 12.52
C GLU A 357 11.03 1.15 13.14
N GLU A 358 11.74 1.93 12.31
CA GLU A 358 12.61 3.01 12.80
C GLU A 358 11.81 4.12 13.47
N TYR A 359 10.66 4.50 12.90
CA TYR A 359 9.75 5.45 13.52
C TYR A 359 9.29 4.96 14.90
N LEU A 360 8.83 3.72 15.00
CA LEU A 360 8.42 3.12 16.28
C LEU A 360 9.57 3.06 17.27
N ARG A 361 10.80 2.78 16.81
CA ARG A 361 12.01 2.83 17.66
C ARG A 361 12.27 4.24 18.18
N SER A 362 12.02 5.27 17.38
CA SER A 362 12.17 6.67 17.81
C SER A 362 11.11 7.11 18.84
N VAL A 363 9.89 6.56 18.76
CA VAL A 363 8.77 6.91 19.64
C VAL A 363 8.77 6.11 20.94
N ILE A 364 9.04 4.80 20.87
CA ILE A 364 8.94 3.85 22.00
C ILE A 364 10.30 3.71 22.74
N GLY A 365 11.40 4.11 22.10
CA GLY A 365 12.77 3.94 22.60
C GLY A 365 13.31 2.51 22.38
N ASP A 366 14.55 2.26 22.82
CA ASP A 366 15.27 0.98 22.61
C ASP A 366 14.69 -0.23 23.40
N TYR A 367 13.54 -0.08 24.07
CA TYR A 367 12.88 -1.17 24.79
C TYR A 367 12.01 -2.03 23.85
N CYS A 368 12.63 -2.66 22.86
CA CYS A 368 12.04 -3.79 22.15
C CYS A 368 12.82 -5.07 22.54
N PRO A 369 12.27 -5.96 23.39
CA PRO A 369 12.99 -7.12 23.90
C PRO A 369 13.35 -8.17 22.83
N SER A 370 12.72 -8.08 21.65
CA SER A 370 12.89 -8.99 20.51
C SER A 370 13.56 -8.31 19.32
N ASP A 371 14.31 -9.08 18.53
CA ASP A 371 14.96 -8.63 17.28
C ASP A 371 13.97 -8.13 16.20
N ARG A 372 12.65 -8.21 16.43
CA ARG A 372 11.59 -7.77 15.52
C ARG A 372 10.46 -7.12 16.31
N ASN A 373 10.03 -5.95 15.85
CA ASN A 373 8.85 -5.27 16.35
C ASN A 373 7.62 -5.78 15.57
N GLU A 374 6.74 -6.53 16.23
CA GLU A 374 5.52 -7.07 15.60
C GLU A 374 4.59 -5.97 15.08
N MET A 375 4.61 -4.79 15.69
CA MET A 375 3.84 -3.63 15.22
C MET A 375 4.31 -3.11 13.86
N ALA A 376 5.55 -3.41 13.46
CA ALA A 376 6.08 -3.03 12.16
C ALA A 376 5.72 -4.04 11.06
N LEU A 377 5.04 -5.14 11.37
CA LEU A 377 4.59 -6.11 10.37
C LEU A 377 3.33 -5.59 9.69
N LEU A 378 3.46 -5.15 8.43
CA LEU A 378 2.38 -4.55 7.65
C LEU A 378 2.02 -5.43 6.43
N PRO A 379 0.76 -5.39 5.94
CA PRO A 379 0.37 -6.03 4.70
C PRO A 379 1.20 -5.53 3.50
N GLU A 380 1.96 -6.44 2.90
CA GLU A 380 2.96 -6.10 1.90
C GLU A 380 2.35 -5.52 0.61
N GLY A 381 2.95 -4.44 0.10
CA GLY A 381 2.62 -3.86 -1.21
C GLY A 381 1.28 -3.13 -1.30
N ILE A 382 0.49 -3.11 -0.22
CA ILE A 382 -0.82 -2.47 -0.18
C ILE A 382 -0.98 -1.46 0.96
N THR A 383 0.03 -1.34 1.82
CA THR A 383 0.00 -0.47 2.99
C THR A 383 0.52 0.93 2.67
N GLU A 384 -0.27 1.93 3.07
CA GLU A 384 0.03 3.34 3.06
C GLU A 384 -0.01 3.84 4.51
N LEU A 385 1.09 4.44 4.99
CA LEU A 385 1.14 5.03 6.32
C LEU A 385 0.84 6.52 6.23
N LEU A 386 -0.24 6.94 6.89
CA LEU A 386 -0.72 8.31 6.88
C LEU A 386 -0.16 9.03 8.12
N HIS A 387 0.93 9.76 7.92
CA HIS A 387 1.62 10.48 8.98
C HIS A 387 0.92 11.79 9.31
N HIS A 388 0.81 12.11 10.59
CA HIS A 388 0.28 13.39 11.06
C HIS A 388 0.94 13.80 12.37
N GLU A 389 1.24 15.10 12.54
CA GLU A 389 2.01 15.62 13.69
C GLU A 389 1.32 15.40 15.05
N LYS A 390 -0.01 15.31 15.05
CA LYS A 390 -0.82 15.10 16.27
C LYS A 390 -0.93 13.61 16.66
N LEU A 391 -0.47 12.69 15.82
CA LEU A 391 -0.56 11.26 16.06
C LEU A 391 0.77 10.70 16.56
N ALA A 392 0.72 9.88 17.61
CA ALA A 392 1.89 9.17 18.12
C ALA A 392 2.37 8.06 17.18
N VAL A 393 1.44 7.50 16.39
CA VAL A 393 1.72 6.54 15.31
C VAL A 393 0.86 6.90 14.09
N PRO A 394 1.38 6.74 12.86
CA PRO A 394 0.60 6.98 11.64
C PRO A 394 -0.66 6.10 11.60
N LEU A 395 -1.71 6.60 10.93
CA LEU A 395 -2.84 5.75 10.55
C LEU A 395 -2.40 4.77 9.46
N ILE A 396 -2.91 3.55 9.51
CA ILE A 396 -2.58 2.53 8.53
C ILE A 396 -3.74 2.43 7.55
N LYS A 397 -3.46 2.61 6.26
CA LYS A 397 -4.42 2.43 5.18
C LYS A 397 -3.99 1.27 4.30
N CYS A 398 -4.90 0.33 4.07
CA CYS A 398 -4.70 -0.81 3.18
C CYS A 398 -5.78 -0.79 2.10
N LYS A 399 -5.46 -0.32 0.89
CA LYS A 399 -6.45 -0.05 -0.17
C LYS A 399 -7.59 0.86 0.34
N ASN A 400 -8.83 0.37 0.39
CA ASN A 400 -10.01 1.07 0.91
C ASN A 400 -10.30 0.78 2.39
N ILE A 401 -9.31 0.27 3.13
CA ILE A 401 -9.44 -0.02 4.56
C ILE A 401 -8.62 1.00 5.35
N ILE A 402 -9.24 1.64 6.33
CA ILE A 402 -8.60 2.48 7.34
C ILE A 402 -8.56 1.71 8.65
N VAL A 403 -7.35 1.43 9.12
CA VAL A 403 -7.09 0.75 10.38
C VAL A 403 -6.89 1.83 11.46
N LEU A 404 -7.79 1.87 12.42
CA LEU A 404 -7.79 2.83 13.53
C LEU A 404 -7.18 2.17 14.76
N THR A 405 -6.19 2.83 15.37
CA THR A 405 -5.51 2.34 16.58
C THR A 405 -6.13 2.86 17.88
N ALA A 406 -7.28 3.53 17.77
CA ALA A 406 -7.96 4.15 18.90
C ALA A 406 -8.51 3.09 19.88
N THR A 407 -8.24 3.29 21.16
CA THR A 407 -8.73 2.45 22.26
C THR A 407 -9.90 3.12 23.01
N ASN A 408 -10.09 4.41 22.81
CA ASN A 408 -11.11 5.21 23.49
C ASN A 408 -11.63 6.35 22.61
N PHE A 409 -12.69 7.01 23.08
CA PHE A 409 -13.36 8.12 22.39
C PHE A 409 -12.40 9.25 22.00
N MET A 410 -11.51 9.67 22.92
CA MET A 410 -10.63 10.83 22.65
C MET A 410 -9.59 10.53 21.58
N GLU A 411 -9.05 9.30 21.58
CA GLU A 411 -8.13 8.85 20.55
C GLU A 411 -8.83 8.76 19.19
N LEU A 412 -10.07 8.25 19.15
CA LEU A 412 -10.83 8.18 17.91
C LEU A 412 -11.16 9.57 17.36
N GLU A 413 -11.55 10.52 18.22
CA GLU A 413 -11.74 11.93 17.84
C GLU A 413 -10.46 12.52 17.22
N THR A 414 -9.32 12.32 17.89
CA THR A 414 -8.03 12.82 17.40
C THR A 414 -7.66 12.20 16.05
N GLN A 415 -7.81 10.88 15.91
CA GLN A 415 -7.53 10.16 14.66
C GLN A 415 -8.46 10.60 13.54
N TRP A 416 -9.74 10.81 13.83
CA TRP A 416 -10.71 11.30 12.87
C TRP A 416 -10.37 12.70 12.36
N ASP A 417 -10.05 13.64 13.27
CA ASP A 417 -9.70 15.00 12.88
C ASP A 417 -8.43 15.03 12.02
N CYS A 418 -7.42 14.22 12.38
CA CYS A 418 -6.22 14.05 11.56
C CYS A 418 -6.54 13.48 10.18
N LEU A 419 -7.42 12.47 10.10
CA LEU A 419 -7.84 11.88 8.83
C LEU A 419 -8.54 12.91 7.93
N ILE A 420 -9.40 13.76 8.49
CA ILE A 420 -10.05 14.86 7.75
C ILE A 420 -9.05 15.91 7.30
N GLU A 421 -8.06 16.27 8.13
CA GLU A 421 -6.99 17.20 7.75
C GLU A 421 -6.16 16.65 6.59
N LEU A 422 -5.74 15.39 6.66
CA LEU A 422 -5.00 14.69 5.60
C LEU A 422 -5.78 14.59 4.29
N THR A 423 -7.09 14.40 4.41
CA THR A 423 -8.02 14.35 3.28
C THR A 423 -8.11 15.66 2.50
N ARG A 424 -7.85 16.82 3.13
CA ARG A 424 -7.82 18.09 2.40
C ARG A 424 -6.61 18.22 1.48
N SER A 425 -5.54 17.47 1.76
CA SER A 425 -4.31 17.43 0.97
C SER A 425 -4.19 16.21 0.05
N SER A 426 -5.08 15.23 0.18
CA SER A 426 -4.99 13.93 -0.50
C SER A 426 -6.39 13.35 -0.69
N ASP A 427 -6.70 12.76 -1.85
CA ASP A 427 -8.01 12.15 -2.16
C ASP A 427 -8.26 10.83 -1.39
N ILE A 428 -8.14 10.86 -0.06
CA ILE A 428 -8.32 9.71 0.84
C ILE A 428 -9.81 9.50 1.14
N LEU A 429 -10.55 10.59 1.35
CA LEU A 429 -11.95 10.56 1.75
C LEU A 429 -12.72 11.72 1.09
N ALA A 430 -13.94 11.50 0.62
CA ALA A 430 -14.72 12.60 0.03
C ALA A 430 -15.50 13.34 1.12
N VAL A 431 -15.25 14.64 1.34
CA VAL A 431 -16.07 15.45 2.24
C VAL A 431 -17.27 15.98 1.45
N MET A 432 -18.46 15.45 1.74
CA MET A 432 -19.72 15.84 1.10
C MET A 432 -20.56 16.73 2.03
N GLU A 433 -21.60 17.34 1.49
CA GLU A 433 -22.59 18.03 2.31
C GLU A 433 -23.21 17.07 3.34
N PRO A 434 -23.33 17.49 4.61
CA PRO A 434 -23.90 16.65 5.66
C PRO A 434 -25.36 16.33 5.38
N TYR A 435 -25.81 15.18 5.85
CA TYR A 435 -27.25 14.93 5.91
C TYR A 435 -27.91 15.83 6.95
N VAL A 436 -29.01 16.46 6.55
CA VAL A 436 -29.91 17.15 7.47
C VAL A 436 -30.90 16.12 8.02
N SER A 437 -31.15 16.15 9.33
CA SER A 437 -32.12 15.28 9.99
C SER A 437 -33.07 16.09 10.85
N ARG A 438 -34.34 15.71 10.86
CA ARG A 438 -35.36 16.23 11.79
C ARG A 438 -35.95 15.09 12.61
N LEU A 439 -35.96 15.27 13.92
CA LEU A 439 -36.51 14.33 14.89
C LEU A 439 -37.86 14.84 15.39
N LEU A 440 -38.91 14.08 15.15
CA LEU A 440 -40.25 14.36 15.62
C LEU A 440 -40.63 13.35 16.70
N LYS A 441 -41.31 13.81 17.74
CA LYS A 441 -41.79 13.01 18.86
C LYS A 441 -43.30 12.96 18.87
N THR A 442 -43.88 11.78 19.09
CA THR A 442 -45.33 11.62 19.30
C THR A 442 -45.65 10.58 20.36
N ASP A 443 -46.75 10.80 21.10
CA ASP A 443 -47.31 9.83 22.05
C ASP A 443 -48.36 8.91 21.41
N LEU A 444 -48.61 9.05 20.10
CA LEU A 444 -49.52 8.18 19.37
C LEU A 444 -49.03 6.73 19.33
N SER A 445 -49.98 5.80 19.24
CA SER A 445 -49.68 4.36 19.11
C SER A 445 -49.12 4.03 17.73
N ASP A 446 -48.33 2.94 17.65
CA ASP A 446 -47.73 2.48 16.38
C ASP A 446 -48.81 2.20 15.31
N VAL A 447 -49.97 1.68 15.73
CA VAL A 447 -51.10 1.40 14.83
C VAL A 447 -51.67 2.69 14.24
N ALA A 448 -51.75 3.76 15.03
CA ALA A 448 -52.26 5.05 14.58
C ALA A 448 -51.29 5.75 13.62
N THR A 449 -49.98 5.55 13.79
CA THR A 449 -48.95 6.23 12.99
C THR A 449 -48.50 5.44 11.76
N ALA A 450 -48.66 4.10 11.75
CA ALA A 450 -48.17 3.24 10.68
C ALA A 450 -48.66 3.67 9.29
N LYS A 451 -49.97 3.81 9.09
CA LYS A 451 -50.54 4.15 7.77
C LYS A 451 -50.14 5.55 7.29
N PRO A 452 -50.19 6.62 8.12
CA PRO A 452 -49.63 7.92 7.76
C PRO A 452 -48.16 7.88 7.35
N LEU A 453 -47.31 7.17 8.13
CA LEU A 453 -45.87 7.07 7.87
C LEU A 453 -45.56 6.28 6.61
N SER A 454 -46.23 5.15 6.37
CA SER A 454 -46.05 4.39 5.12
C SER A 454 -46.41 5.20 3.88
N LYS A 455 -47.46 6.03 3.96
CA LYS A 455 -47.80 6.96 2.87
C LYS A 455 -46.73 8.03 2.69
N LEU A 456 -46.18 8.55 3.79
CA LEU A 456 -45.11 9.53 3.73
C LEU A 456 -43.86 8.97 3.03
N CYS A 457 -43.46 7.73 3.34
CA CYS A 457 -42.34 7.08 2.66
C CYS A 457 -42.56 6.92 1.15
N LEU A 458 -43.81 6.73 0.71
CA LEU A 458 -44.15 6.66 -0.73
C LEU A 458 -44.14 8.04 -1.40
N GLU A 459 -44.51 9.09 -0.67
CA GLU A 459 -44.54 10.48 -1.17
C GLU A 459 -43.14 11.09 -1.26
N PHE A 460 -42.21 10.66 -0.40
CA PHE A 460 -40.84 11.16 -0.30
C PHE A 460 -39.81 10.03 -0.40
N PRO A 461 -39.70 9.34 -1.56
CA PRO A 461 -38.81 8.19 -1.73
C PRO A 461 -37.31 8.56 -1.69
N ASP A 462 -37.00 9.85 -1.84
CA ASP A 462 -35.66 10.44 -1.71
C ASP A 462 -35.24 10.70 -0.25
N LEU A 463 -36.17 10.63 0.70
CA LEU A 463 -35.89 10.83 2.13
C LEU A 463 -35.84 9.48 2.86
N HIS A 464 -34.88 9.37 3.77
CA HIS A 464 -34.81 8.24 4.69
C HIS A 464 -35.66 8.52 5.93
N ILE A 465 -36.84 7.91 6.01
CA ILE A 465 -37.78 8.04 7.12
C ILE A 465 -37.70 6.78 7.98
N SER A 466 -37.21 6.90 9.21
CA SER A 466 -37.13 5.80 10.17
C SER A 466 -37.88 6.13 11.46
N CYS A 467 -38.35 5.10 12.16
CA CYS A 467 -39.16 5.26 13.36
C CYS A 467 -38.70 4.28 14.43
N TYR A 468 -38.58 4.72 15.68
CA TYR A 468 -38.32 3.85 16.82
C TYR A 468 -39.01 4.39 18.07
N ARG A 469 -39.46 3.48 18.95
CA ARG A 469 -40.10 3.86 20.22
C ARG A 469 -39.09 3.77 21.35
N GLN A 470 -39.01 4.80 22.19
CA GLN A 470 -38.01 4.83 23.28
C GLN A 470 -38.23 3.72 24.31
N THR A 471 -39.50 3.41 24.64
CA THR A 471 -39.89 2.28 25.48
C THR A 471 -41.26 1.75 25.01
N ARG A 472 -41.71 0.57 25.45
CA ARG A 472 -43.02 0.02 25.03
C ARG A 472 -44.20 0.98 25.23
N TYR A 473 -44.13 1.84 26.25
CA TYR A 473 -45.16 2.83 26.59
C TYR A 473 -44.69 4.28 26.40
N GLY A 474 -43.46 4.46 25.92
CA GLY A 474 -42.84 5.76 25.69
C GLY A 474 -43.19 6.34 24.33
N PRO A 475 -42.70 7.54 24.02
CA PRO A 475 -42.97 8.20 22.77
C PRO A 475 -42.34 7.49 21.58
N LEU A 476 -43.00 7.59 20.42
CA LEU A 476 -42.45 7.23 19.12
C LEU A 476 -41.63 8.40 18.59
N ILE A 477 -40.40 8.10 18.19
CA ILE A 477 -39.49 9.03 17.53
C ILE A 477 -39.52 8.73 16.04
N VAL A 478 -39.80 9.74 15.23
CA VAL A 478 -39.74 9.70 13.77
C VAL A 478 -38.55 10.53 13.35
N ASN A 479 -37.61 9.92 12.65
CA ASN A 479 -36.44 10.57 12.09
C ASN A 479 -36.63 10.69 10.58
N ILE A 480 -36.66 11.92 10.07
CA ILE A 480 -36.73 12.22 8.64
C ILE A 480 -35.38 12.80 8.23
N ARG A 481 -34.71 12.16 7.27
CA ARG A 481 -33.35 12.50 6.88
C ARG A 481 -33.20 12.63 5.37
N GLY A 482 -32.43 13.61 4.92
CA GLY A 482 -32.15 13.87 3.51
C GLY A 482 -30.99 14.85 3.32
N ARG A 483 -30.69 15.18 2.06
CA ARG A 483 -29.70 16.22 1.70
C ARG A 483 -30.33 17.60 1.48
N ASP A 484 -31.63 17.64 1.18
CA ASP A 484 -32.37 18.88 0.91
C ASP A 484 -33.29 19.22 2.09
N GLU A 485 -32.98 20.32 2.78
CA GLU A 485 -33.73 20.80 3.93
C GLU A 485 -35.18 21.16 3.58
N ALA A 486 -35.42 21.75 2.41
CA ALA A 486 -36.77 22.10 1.96
C ALA A 486 -37.63 20.85 1.71
N ARG A 487 -37.02 19.75 1.23
CA ARG A 487 -37.72 18.46 1.08
C ARG A 487 -38.07 17.87 2.44
N ILE A 488 -37.19 17.97 3.42
CA ILE A 488 -37.46 17.50 4.79
C ILE A 488 -38.60 18.31 5.41
N GLU A 489 -38.59 19.64 5.30
CA GLU A 489 -39.67 20.50 5.79
C GLU A 489 -41.01 20.15 5.15
N ALA A 490 -41.03 19.94 3.83
CA ALA A 490 -42.23 19.50 3.12
C ALA A 490 -42.75 18.15 3.63
N ALA A 491 -41.87 17.21 3.98
CA ALA A 491 -42.25 15.93 4.56
C ALA A 491 -42.80 16.08 6.00
N VAL A 492 -42.19 16.93 6.83
CA VAL A 492 -42.67 17.24 8.18
C VAL A 492 -44.08 17.87 8.13
N GLU A 493 -44.29 18.81 7.21
CA GLU A 493 -45.61 19.41 7.00
C GLU A 493 -46.64 18.39 6.49
N ALA A 494 -46.26 17.56 5.52
CA ALA A 494 -47.12 16.54 4.95
C ALA A 494 -47.54 15.51 6.01
N LEU A 495 -46.61 15.13 6.90
CA LEU A 495 -46.90 14.25 8.03
C LEU A 495 -47.86 14.90 9.02
N SER A 496 -47.63 16.19 9.34
CA SER A 496 -48.48 16.97 10.26
C SER A 496 -49.91 17.11 9.73
N LYS A 497 -50.10 17.26 8.40
CA LYS A 497 -51.42 17.34 7.76
C LYS A 497 -52.19 16.01 7.76
N LYS A 498 -51.49 14.86 7.84
CA LYS A 498 -52.11 13.53 7.88
C LYS A 498 -52.60 13.12 9.27
N LEU A 499 -52.26 13.89 10.31
CA LEU A 499 -52.62 13.64 11.70
C LEU A 499 -53.25 14.91 12.31
N HIS A 500 -53.74 14.82 13.55
CA HIS A 500 -54.33 16.00 14.19
C HIS A 500 -53.23 17.03 14.57
N PRO A 501 -53.56 18.33 14.61
CA PRO A 501 -52.62 19.37 15.02
C PRO A 501 -52.00 19.06 16.39
N GLY A 502 -50.68 19.19 16.50
CA GLY A 502 -49.94 18.91 17.74
C GLY A 502 -49.64 17.42 18.00
N ALA A 503 -49.98 16.52 17.07
CA ALA A 503 -49.64 15.10 17.19
C ALA A 503 -48.13 14.84 17.25
N PHE A 504 -47.32 15.73 16.69
CA PHE A 504 -45.86 15.67 16.74
C PHE A 504 -45.28 16.96 17.33
N SER A 505 -44.24 16.82 18.15
CA SER A 505 -43.37 17.92 18.58
C SER A 505 -41.94 17.68 18.10
N GLU A 506 -41.30 18.71 17.56
CA GLU A 506 -39.90 18.62 17.13
C GLU A 506 -38.96 18.52 18.34
N ILE A 507 -37.96 17.65 18.23
CA ILE A 507 -36.87 17.53 19.19
C ILE A 507 -35.66 18.24 18.59
N ASN A 508 -35.14 19.24 19.30
CA ASN A 508 -33.84 19.81 18.94
C ASN A 508 -32.77 18.73 19.13
N SER A 509 -32.11 18.35 18.03
CA SER A 509 -30.91 17.53 18.09
C SER A 509 -29.83 18.29 18.85
N SER A 510 -29.34 17.71 19.93
CA SER A 510 -28.16 18.21 20.68
C SER A 510 -26.87 17.67 20.07
#